data_AF-A0A4R1B0V5-F1
#
_entry.id   AF-A0A4R1B0V5-F1
#
_cell.length_a   1.000
_cell.length_b   1.000
_cell.length_c   1.000
_cell.angle_alpha   90.00
_cell.angle_beta   90.00
_cell.angle_gamma   90.00
#
_symmetry.space_group_name_H-M   'P 1'
#
loop_
_entity.id
_entity.type
_entity.pdbx_description
1 polymer ?
#
loop_
_entity_poly.entity_id
_entity_poly.type
_entity_poly.pdbx_seq_one_letter_code
_entity_poly.pdbx_strand_id
1 'polypeptide(L)'
;MPNAAVITIALAVAGGLSVIAFKTPKIFLRLTLPLIGLLAVGQLLTLAWDVVFRLAHSAFSEFISVDKAAAAEAVLAKHLVPSWFSFMSFAGVILIFFLWWLSNQVINHMDNHPPHQKLNDE
;
A
#
# COMPACT_ATOMS: atom_id res chain seq x y z
N MET A 1 7.11 20.43 -0.52
CA MET A 1 7.84 19.19 -0.90
C MET A 1 7.50 18.02 0.06
N PRO A 2 6.24 17.55 0.13
CA PRO A 2 5.85 16.43 1.01
C PRO A 2 6.21 15.02 0.46
N ASN A 3 6.56 14.89 -0.82
CA ASN A 3 6.70 13.57 -1.46
C ASN A 3 7.98 12.81 -1.07
N ALA A 4 9.06 13.51 -0.72
CA ALA A 4 10.34 12.86 -0.41
C ALA A 4 10.26 11.99 0.85
N ALA A 5 9.63 12.48 1.92
CA ALA A 5 9.49 11.75 3.17
C ALA A 5 8.67 10.45 3.00
N VAL A 6 7.59 10.50 2.20
CA VAL A 6 6.74 9.33 1.93
C VAL A 6 7.52 8.26 1.14
N ILE A 7 8.31 8.68 0.15
CA ILE A 7 9.18 7.78 -0.63
C ILE A 7 10.24 7.15 0.29
N THR A 8 10.88 7.93 1.17
CA THR A 8 11.88 7.42 2.12
C THR A 8 11.28 6.39 3.08
N ILE A 9 10.07 6.64 3.61
CA ILE A 9 9.38 5.68 4.48
C ILE A 9 9.01 4.41 3.71
N ALA A 10 8.49 4.53 2.49
CA ALA A 10 8.15 3.38 1.66
C ALA A 10 9.39 2.52 1.34
N LEU A 11 10.53 3.14 1.03
CA LEU A 11 11.80 2.45 0.82
C LEU A 11 12.32 1.78 2.09
N ALA A 12 12.22 2.44 3.25
CA ALA A 12 12.63 1.86 4.52
C ALA A 12 11.79 0.63 4.89
N VAL A 13 10.47 0.68 4.65
CA VAL A 13 9.56 -0.46 4.87
C VAL A 13 9.89 -1.61 3.92
N ALA A 14 10.05 -1.33 2.62
CA ALA A 14 10.43 -2.36 1.64
C ALA A 14 11.81 -2.99 1.96
N GLY A 15 12.78 -2.18 2.37
CA GLY A 15 14.10 -2.63 2.81
C GLY A 15 14.03 -3.51 4.07
N GLY A 16 13.28 -3.08 5.09
CA GLY A 16 13.08 -3.85 6.32
C GLY A 16 12.41 -5.21 6.06
N LEU A 17 11.36 -5.23 5.24
CA LEU A 17 10.69 -6.46 4.83
C LEU A 17 11.63 -7.40 4.05
N SER A 18 12.49 -6.84 3.18
CA SER A 18 13.51 -7.62 2.47
C SER A 18 14.50 -8.27 3.45
N VAL A 19 15.02 -7.53 4.42
CA VAL A 19 15.95 -8.08 5.42
C VAL A 19 15.31 -9.22 6.23
N ILE A 20 14.04 -9.07 6.62
CA ILE A 20 13.29 -10.12 7.33
C ILE A 20 13.09 -11.34 6.42
N ALA A 21 12.75 -11.14 5.15
CA ALA A 21 12.60 -12.20 4.17
C ALA A 21 13.88 -13.05 4.02
N PHE A 22 15.06 -12.41 4.03
CA PHE A 22 16.34 -13.13 3.95
C PHE A 22 16.77 -13.78 5.28
N LYS A 23 16.65 -13.08 6.42
CA LYS A 23 17.14 -13.59 7.71
C LYS A 23 16.20 -14.62 8.36
N THR A 24 14.90 -14.45 8.21
CA THR A 24 13.88 -15.27 8.86
C THR A 24 12.72 -15.60 7.91
N PRO A 25 13.00 -16.33 6.81
CA PRO A 25 12.04 -16.54 5.72
C PRO A 25 10.73 -17.20 6.15
N LYS A 26 10.77 -18.14 7.12
CA LYS A 26 9.57 -18.78 7.69
C LYS A 26 8.66 -17.79 8.43
N ILE A 27 9.24 -16.80 9.12
CA ILE A 27 8.48 -15.77 9.84
C ILE A 27 7.92 -14.78 8.83
N PHE A 28 8.73 -14.38 7.84
CA PHE A 28 8.28 -13.52 6.75
C PHE A 28 7.03 -14.09 6.05
N LEU A 29 7.07 -15.35 5.59
CA LEU A 29 5.93 -15.97 4.90
C LEU A 29 4.65 -16.04 5.74
N ARG A 30 4.78 -16.23 7.07
CA ARG A 30 3.63 -16.18 8.00
C ARG A 30 3.06 -14.77 8.14
N LEU A 31 3.88 -13.74 8.02
CA LEU A 31 3.49 -12.34 8.10
C LEU A 31 2.99 -11.79 6.76
N THR A 32 3.38 -12.36 5.62
CA THR A 32 2.98 -11.86 4.31
C THR A 32 1.46 -11.87 4.14
N LEU A 33 0.79 -12.98 4.46
CA LEU A 33 -0.66 -13.10 4.30
C LEU A 33 -1.45 -12.04 5.10
N PRO A 34 -1.21 -11.85 6.41
CA PRO A 34 -1.89 -10.80 7.17
C PRO A 34 -1.52 -9.39 6.70
N LEU A 35 -0.28 -9.16 6.25
CA LEU A 35 0.12 -7.87 5.66
C LEU A 35 -0.64 -7.56 4.37
N ILE A 36 -0.77 -8.52 3.45
CA ILE A 36 -1.58 -8.37 2.24
C ILE A 36 -3.05 -8.14 2.61
N GLY A 37 -3.58 -8.88 3.58
CA GLY A 37 -4.95 -8.71 4.07
C GLY A 37 -5.21 -7.30 4.61
N LEU A 38 -4.32 -6.78 5.46
CA LEU A 38 -4.41 -5.41 5.98
C LEU A 38 -4.36 -4.36 4.87
N LEU A 39 -3.47 -4.54 3.89
CA LEU A 39 -3.36 -3.63 2.74
C LEU A 39 -4.61 -3.66 1.87
N ALA A 40 -5.19 -4.85 1.63
CA ALA A 40 -6.42 -4.99 0.86
C ALA A 40 -7.61 -4.33 1.55
N VAL A 41 -7.77 -4.50 2.87
CA VAL A 41 -8.80 -3.82 3.67
C VAL A 41 -8.60 -2.30 3.62
N GLY A 42 -7.36 -1.82 3.77
CA GLY A 42 -7.04 -0.40 3.61
C GLY A 42 -7.45 0.15 2.25
N GLN A 43 -7.21 -0.59 1.17
CA GLN A 43 -7.63 -0.19 -0.18
C GLN A 43 -9.15 -0.14 -0.34
N LEU A 44 -9.89 -1.10 0.23
CA LEU A 44 -11.35 -1.09 0.19
C LEU A 44 -11.93 0.11 0.96
N LEU A 45 -11.37 0.44 2.13
CA LEU A 45 -11.77 1.63 2.90
C LEU A 45 -11.48 2.92 2.13
N THR A 46 -10.36 2.96 1.42
CA THR A 46 -9.98 4.05 0.54
C THR A 46 -11.04 4.18 -0.56
N LEU A 47 -11.34 3.13 -1.32
CA LEU A 47 -12.40 3.15 -2.34
C LEU A 47 -13.78 3.56 -1.79
N ALA A 48 -14.17 3.01 -0.63
CA ALA A 48 -15.44 3.35 0.01
C ALA A 48 -15.52 4.84 0.36
N TRP A 49 -14.42 5.42 0.84
CA TRP A 49 -14.34 6.84 1.14
C TRP A 49 -14.44 7.72 -0.12
N ASP A 50 -13.85 7.32 -1.25
CA ASP A 50 -14.02 8.06 -2.52
C ASP A 50 -15.49 8.08 -2.96
N VAL A 51 -16.17 6.95 -2.84
CA VAL A 51 -17.61 6.84 -3.16
C VAL A 51 -18.44 7.73 -2.24
N VAL A 52 -18.21 7.66 -0.92
CA VAL A 52 -18.91 8.50 0.07
C VAL A 52 -18.65 9.98 -0.20
N PHE A 53 -17.41 10.35 -0.52
CA PHE A 53 -17.05 11.73 -0.83
C PHE A 53 -17.78 12.25 -2.08
N ARG A 54 -17.84 11.46 -3.16
CA ARG A 54 -18.59 11.83 -4.38
C ARG A 54 -20.08 11.97 -4.12
N LEU A 55 -20.66 11.06 -3.33
CA LEU A 55 -22.08 11.12 -2.94
C LEU A 55 -22.38 12.35 -2.09
N ALA A 56 -21.55 12.61 -1.07
CA ALA A 56 -21.66 13.80 -0.24
C ALA A 56 -21.53 15.07 -1.09
N HIS A 57 -20.54 15.14 -1.98
CA HIS A 57 -20.34 16.28 -2.87
C HIS A 57 -21.57 16.53 -3.76
N SER A 58 -22.12 15.48 -4.38
CA SER A 58 -23.33 15.56 -5.20
C SER A 58 -24.57 16.00 -4.41
N ALA A 59 -24.65 15.66 -3.11
CA ALA A 59 -25.77 16.08 -2.27
C ALA A 59 -25.62 17.53 -1.79
N PHE A 60 -24.39 17.98 -1.50
CA PHE A 60 -24.14 19.34 -1.01
C PHE A 60 -24.11 20.39 -2.14
N SER A 61 -23.84 20.00 -3.38
CA SER A 61 -23.83 20.92 -4.53
C SER A 61 -25.20 21.53 -4.82
N GLU A 62 -26.30 20.88 -4.44
CA GLU A 62 -27.65 21.43 -4.56
C GLU A 62 -27.94 22.58 -3.56
N PHE A 63 -27.19 22.66 -2.46
CA PHE A 63 -27.43 23.65 -1.39
C PHE A 63 -26.42 24.80 -1.38
N ILE A 64 -25.39 24.76 -2.23
CA ILE A 64 -24.32 25.77 -2.29
C ILE A 64 -24.47 26.58 -3.58
N SER A 65 -24.48 27.91 -3.49
CA SER A 65 -24.53 28.77 -4.67
C SER A 65 -23.30 28.52 -5.57
N VAL A 66 -23.51 28.47 -6.88
CA VAL A 66 -22.49 28.08 -7.89
C VAL A 66 -21.15 28.80 -7.69
N ASP A 67 -21.16 30.09 -7.34
CA ASP A 67 -19.94 30.88 -7.10
C ASP A 67 -19.16 30.45 -5.84
N LYS A 68 -19.87 30.01 -4.80
CA LYS A 68 -19.25 29.50 -3.55
C LYS A 68 -18.79 28.06 -3.73
N ALA A 69 -19.49 27.27 -4.53
CA ALA A 69 -19.07 25.93 -4.91
C ALA A 69 -17.76 25.97 -5.71
N ALA A 70 -17.66 26.85 -6.71
CA ALA A 70 -16.44 27.02 -7.51
C ALA A 70 -15.24 27.51 -6.69
N ALA A 71 -15.46 28.44 -5.74
CA ALA A 71 -14.41 28.89 -4.83
C ALA A 71 -13.98 27.78 -3.85
N ALA A 72 -14.93 27.02 -3.31
CA ALA A 72 -14.65 25.88 -2.45
C ALA A 72 -13.94 24.77 -3.22
N GLU A 73 -14.33 24.49 -4.46
CA GLU A 73 -13.75 23.48 -5.34
C GLU A 73 -12.33 23.87 -5.81
N ALA A 74 -12.05 25.14 -6.05
CA ALA A 74 -10.69 25.62 -6.34
C ALA A 74 -9.75 25.52 -5.11
N VAL A 75 -10.28 25.72 -3.91
CA VAL A 75 -9.56 25.53 -2.63
C VAL A 75 -9.39 24.03 -2.34
N LEU A 76 -10.42 23.22 -2.62
CA LEU A 76 -10.38 21.76 -2.57
C LEU A 76 -9.36 21.21 -3.57
N ALA A 77 -9.35 21.63 -4.83
CA ALA A 77 -8.41 21.14 -5.83
C ALA A 77 -6.95 21.53 -5.53
N LYS A 78 -6.75 22.63 -4.78
CA LYS A 78 -5.43 23.03 -4.27
C LYS A 78 -5.01 22.29 -3.00
N HIS A 79 -5.93 21.74 -2.21
CA HIS A 79 -5.65 21.15 -0.89
C HIS A 79 -6.04 19.68 -0.71
N LEU A 80 -7.20 19.27 -1.21
CA LEU A 80 -7.58 17.87 -1.43
C LEU A 80 -6.91 17.38 -2.72
N VAL A 81 -6.11 16.30 -2.71
CA VAL A 81 -6.36 14.87 -2.36
C VAL A 81 -6.70 13.96 -3.56
N PRO A 82 -7.17 14.37 -4.76
CA PRO A 82 -7.28 13.43 -5.89
C PRO A 82 -5.94 12.78 -6.22
N SER A 83 -4.84 13.55 -6.22
CA SER A 83 -3.50 13.02 -6.43
C SER A 83 -3.02 12.13 -5.28
N TRP A 84 -3.38 12.44 -4.04
CA TRP A 84 -2.99 11.67 -2.85
C TRP A 84 -3.71 10.33 -2.80
N PHE A 85 -4.99 10.30 -3.16
CA PHE A 85 -5.80 9.10 -3.17
C PHE A 85 -5.35 8.13 -4.26
N SER A 86 -5.17 8.63 -5.49
CA SER A 86 -4.59 7.85 -6.58
C SER A 86 -3.18 7.37 -6.24
N PHE A 87 -2.37 8.20 -5.57
CA PHE A 87 -1.04 7.83 -5.12
C PHE A 87 -1.06 6.73 -4.05
N MET A 88 -1.92 6.83 -3.03
CA MET A 88 -2.06 5.81 -1.98
C MET A 88 -2.61 4.49 -2.53
N SER A 89 -3.53 4.57 -3.50
CA SER A 89 -4.04 3.38 -4.16
C SER A 89 -2.97 2.70 -5.02
N PHE A 90 -2.24 3.47 -5.82
CA PHE A 90 -1.11 2.98 -6.62
C PHE A 90 0.02 2.40 -5.76
N ALA A 91 0.43 3.10 -4.69
CA ALA A 91 1.48 2.66 -3.78
C ALA A 91 1.09 1.37 -3.03
N GLY A 92 -0.18 1.23 -2.62
CA GLY A 92 -0.65 0.01 -1.98
C GLY A 92 -0.67 -1.19 -2.93
N VAL A 93 -1.08 -1.00 -4.20
CA VAL A 93 -1.00 -2.06 -5.23
C VAL A 93 0.45 -2.49 -5.46
N ILE A 94 1.39 -1.54 -5.58
CA ILE A 94 2.82 -1.84 -5.71
C ILE A 94 3.32 -2.65 -4.51
N LEU A 95 2.94 -2.27 -3.29
CA LEU A 95 3.39 -2.96 -2.08
C LEU A 95 2.84 -4.39 -1.98
N ILE A 96 1.57 -4.60 -2.37
CA ILE A 96 0.98 -5.95 -2.46
C ILE A 96 1.74 -6.80 -3.48
N PHE A 97 2.01 -6.25 -4.67
CA PHE A 97 2.79 -6.93 -5.70
C PHE A 97 4.20 -7.27 -5.21
N PHE A 98 4.87 -6.33 -4.54
CA PHE A 98 6.19 -6.53 -3.96
C PHE A 98 6.20 -7.65 -2.93
N LEU A 99 5.23 -7.67 -2.01
CA LEU A 99 5.10 -8.72 -0.99
C LEU A 99 4.85 -10.11 -1.61
N TRP A 100 4.01 -10.18 -2.63
CA TRP A 100 3.74 -11.40 -3.38
C TRP A 100 5.01 -11.91 -4.10
N TRP A 101 5.66 -11.03 -4.86
CA TRP A 101 6.88 -11.36 -5.59
C TRP A 101 8.00 -11.81 -4.65
N LEU A 102 8.24 -11.07 -3.57
CA LEU A 102 9.27 -11.40 -2.58
C LEU A 102 8.98 -12.73 -1.89
N SER A 103 7.70 -13.04 -1.61
CA SER A 103 7.31 -14.34 -1.04
C SER A 103 7.61 -15.49 -1.98
N ASN A 104 7.35 -15.33 -3.29
CA ASN A 104 7.73 -16.35 -4.29
C ASN A 104 9.24 -16.55 -4.35
N GLN A 105 10.04 -15.48 -4.28
CA GLN A 105 11.50 -15.60 -4.23
C GLN A 105 11.98 -16.36 -2.98
N VAL A 106 11.38 -16.07 -1.83
CA VAL A 106 11.68 -16.76 -0.57
C VAL A 106 11.33 -18.25 -0.64
N ILE A 107 10.15 -18.59 -1.17
CA ILE A 107 9.73 -19.99 -1.34
C ILE A 107 10.70 -20.71 -2.27
N ASN A 108 10.99 -20.15 -3.45
CA ASN A 108 11.93 -20.72 -4.40
C ASN A 108 13.33 -20.90 -3.80
N HIS A 109 13.79 -19.94 -2.99
CA HIS A 109 15.08 -20.05 -2.31
C HIS A 109 15.09 -21.18 -1.26
N MET A 110 14.03 -21.29 -0.47
CA MET A 110 13.88 -22.35 0.54
C MET A 110 13.77 -23.75 -0.07
N ASP A 111 13.08 -23.89 -1.21
CA ASP A 111 12.90 -25.18 -1.90
C ASP A 111 14.20 -25.65 -2.57
N ASN A 112 14.99 -24.72 -3.12
CA ASN A 112 16.27 -25.04 -3.75
C ASN A 112 17.42 -25.23 -2.75
N HIS A 113 17.29 -24.76 -1.50
CA HIS A 113 18.33 -24.84 -0.46
C HIS A 113 17.74 -25.40 0.84
N PRO A 114 17.25 -26.66 0.84
CA PRO A 114 16.59 -27.24 2.00
C PRO A 114 17.56 -27.31 3.20
N PRO A 115 17.09 -27.01 4.43
CA PRO A 115 17.95 -26.93 5.62
C PRO A 115 18.60 -28.26 6.04
N HIS A 116 18.27 -29.36 5.38
CA HIS A 116 18.74 -30.71 5.70
C HIS A 116 19.98 -31.15 4.92
N GLN A 117 20.45 -30.37 3.94
CA GLN A 117 21.58 -30.78 3.10
C GLN A 117 22.96 -30.57 3.76
N LYS A 118 23.03 -30.11 5.02
CA LYS A 118 24.29 -29.89 5.75
C LYS A 118 24.62 -30.96 6.80
N LEU A 119 23.80 -32.00 6.96
CA LEU A 119 23.99 -33.01 8.01
C LEU A 119 24.51 -34.36 7.52
N ASN A 120 24.72 -34.53 6.20
CA ASN A 120 25.19 -35.79 5.61
C ASN A 120 26.59 -35.69 4.97
N ASP A 121 27.26 -34.53 5.08
CA ASP A 121 28.58 -34.29 4.48
C ASP A 121 29.71 -34.14 5.52
N GLU A 122 29.46 -34.49 6.79
CA GLU A 122 30.47 -34.67 7.85
C GLU A 122 30.51 -36.13 8.32
#